data_AF-A0A0K0ESZ2-F1
#
_entry.id   AF-A0A0K0ESZ2-F1
#
_cell.length_a   1.000
_cell.length_b   1.000
_cell.length_c   1.000
_cell.angle_alpha   90.00
_cell.angle_beta   90.00
_cell.angle_gamma   90.00
#
_symmetry.space_group_name_H-M   'P 1'
#
loop_
_entity.id
_entity.type
_entity.pdbx_description
1 polymer ?
#
loop_
_entity_poly.entity_id
_entity_poly.type
_entity_poly.pdbx_seq_one_letter_code
_entity_poly.pdbx_strand_id
1 'polypeptide(L)'
;MKSSNFTTIRETSSFKKMSKKQGKKIKKNSTEKKERKKTIEVLKNLVGSSNDCSQLEVMQAVIDYIASLKRQLTEDYDETNNVMETEASDLAKILASSFN
;
A
#
# COMPACT_ATOMS: atom_id res chain seq x y z
N MET A 1 -71.96 -2.18 -36.31
CA MET A 1 -71.89 -0.87 -35.61
C MET A 1 -70.44 -0.38 -35.69
N LYS A 2 -70.20 0.82 -36.22
CA LYS A 2 -68.86 1.46 -36.26
C LYS A 2 -68.79 2.48 -35.11
N SER A 3 -67.70 2.46 -34.34
CA SER A 3 -67.35 3.50 -33.35
C SER A 3 -65.83 3.69 -33.44
N SER A 4 -65.38 4.67 -34.21
CA SER A 4 -65.07 6.04 -33.78
C SER A 4 -63.72 6.13 -33.07
N ASN A 5 -62.73 6.63 -33.81
CA ASN A 5 -61.37 6.88 -33.37
C ASN A 5 -61.36 8.08 -32.42
N PHE A 6 -60.79 7.91 -31.22
CA PHE A 6 -60.51 9.02 -30.31
C PHE A 6 -59.02 9.36 -30.39
N THR A 7 -58.70 10.46 -31.08
CA THR A 7 -57.37 11.07 -31.05
C THR A 7 -57.31 12.04 -29.87
N THR A 8 -56.43 11.81 -28.91
CA THR A 8 -56.04 12.83 -27.94
C THR A 8 -54.58 13.22 -28.16
N ILE A 9 -54.42 14.47 -28.56
CA ILE A 9 -53.18 15.23 -28.62
C ILE A 9 -52.62 15.32 -27.20
N ARG A 10 -51.38 14.87 -26.97
CA ARG A 10 -50.64 15.28 -25.78
C ARG A 10 -49.51 16.21 -26.20
N GLU A 11 -49.72 17.47 -25.83
CA GLU A 11 -48.81 18.59 -25.98
C GLU A 11 -47.41 18.30 -25.45
N THR A 12 -46.45 18.94 -26.12
CA THR A 12 -45.05 19.06 -25.75
C THR A 12 -44.89 19.56 -24.32
N SER A 13 -44.16 18.83 -23.48
CA SER A 13 -43.47 19.42 -22.34
C SER A 13 -41.99 19.07 -22.38
N SER A 14 -41.21 20.10 -22.66
CA SER A 14 -39.77 20.15 -22.62
C SER A 14 -39.30 19.83 -21.19
N PHE A 15 -38.86 18.60 -20.95
CA PHE A 15 -38.19 18.23 -19.70
C PHE A 15 -36.78 18.84 -19.64
N LYS A 16 -36.70 20.14 -19.37
CA LYS A 16 -35.49 20.78 -18.86
C LYS A 16 -35.25 20.32 -17.41
N LYS A 17 -34.20 19.50 -17.26
CA LYS A 17 -33.26 19.40 -16.12
C LYS A 17 -33.85 19.49 -14.69
N MET A 18 -33.90 18.36 -13.99
CA MET A 18 -33.53 18.29 -12.56
C MET A 18 -33.01 16.89 -12.18
N SER A 19 -31.71 16.76 -11.92
CA SER A 19 -31.10 15.83 -10.93
C SER A 19 -29.56 15.89 -10.94
N LYS A 20 -28.98 17.08 -10.73
CA LYS A 20 -27.56 17.19 -10.34
C LYS A 20 -27.41 16.87 -8.85
N LYS A 21 -27.38 15.59 -8.46
CA LYS A 21 -26.91 15.18 -7.11
C LYS A 21 -26.42 13.72 -6.97
N GLN A 22 -26.34 12.93 -8.04
CA GLN A 22 -25.73 11.57 -7.99
C GLN A 22 -24.24 11.53 -8.40
N GLY A 23 -23.65 12.64 -8.85
CA GLY A 23 -22.28 12.63 -9.41
C GLY A 23 -21.13 12.62 -8.39
N LYS A 24 -21.39 12.96 -7.12
CA LYS A 24 -20.31 13.13 -6.11
C LYS A 24 -19.85 11.82 -5.46
N LYS A 25 -20.77 10.88 -5.21
CA LYS A 25 -20.43 9.58 -4.58
C LYS A 25 -19.67 8.65 -5.55
N ILE A 26 -20.09 8.58 -6.81
CA ILE A 26 -19.46 7.73 -7.83
C ILE A 26 -18.01 8.20 -8.12
N LYS A 27 -17.77 9.52 -8.11
CA LYS A 27 -16.45 10.10 -8.35
C LYS A 27 -15.46 9.80 -7.21
N LYS A 28 -15.95 9.77 -5.95
CA LYS A 28 -15.13 9.48 -4.76
C LYS A 28 -14.66 8.01 -4.70
N ASN A 29 -15.54 7.06 -5.06
CA ASN A 29 -15.14 5.64 -5.12
C ASN A 29 -14.10 5.36 -6.23
N SER A 30 -14.13 6.14 -7.31
CA SER A 30 -13.17 6.00 -8.41
C SER A 30 -11.77 6.49 -8.01
N THR A 31 -11.67 7.61 -7.29
CA THR A 31 -10.39 8.13 -6.80
C THR A 31 -9.76 7.18 -5.78
N GLU A 32 -10.55 6.67 -4.83
CA GLU A 32 -10.09 5.71 -3.83
C GLU A 32 -9.58 4.41 -4.46
N LYS A 33 -10.30 3.87 -5.46
CA LYS A 33 -9.86 2.68 -6.20
C LYS A 33 -8.55 2.92 -6.95
N LYS A 34 -8.37 4.11 -7.52
CA LYS A 34 -7.13 4.49 -8.23
C LYS A 34 -5.96 4.62 -7.27
N GLU A 35 -6.15 5.26 -6.12
CA GLU A 35 -5.13 5.38 -5.08
C GLU A 35 -4.74 4.02 -4.54
N ARG A 36 -5.71 3.16 -4.21
CA ARG A 36 -5.43 1.79 -3.75
C ARG A 36 -4.59 0.99 -4.76
N LYS A 37 -4.89 1.10 -6.05
CA LYS A 37 -4.10 0.42 -7.10
C LYS A 37 -2.66 0.93 -7.12
N LYS A 38 -2.46 2.25 -7.06
CA LYS A 38 -1.13 2.86 -7.00
C LYS A 38 -0.35 2.42 -5.76
N THR A 39 -1.00 2.38 -4.60
CA THR A 39 -0.35 1.94 -3.37
C THR A 39 0.13 0.49 -3.47
N ILE A 40 -0.70 -0.41 -4.02
CA ILE A 40 -0.31 -1.81 -4.22
C ILE A 40 0.87 -1.92 -5.20
N GLU A 41 0.88 -1.13 -6.26
CA GLU A 41 1.97 -1.09 -7.23
C GLU A 41 3.29 -0.61 -6.61
N VAL A 42 3.24 0.44 -5.78
CA VAL A 42 4.41 0.90 -5.01
C VAL A 42 4.91 -0.21 -4.07
N LEU A 43 4.00 -0.87 -3.35
CA LEU A 43 4.37 -1.97 -2.45
C LEU A 43 5.00 -3.14 -3.21
N LYS A 44 4.46 -3.52 -4.38
CA LYS A 44 5.06 -4.54 -5.26
C LYS A 44 6.49 -4.20 -5.64
N ASN A 45 6.73 -2.95 -6.05
CA ASN A 45 8.06 -2.50 -6.46
C ASN A 45 9.06 -2.50 -5.29
N LEU A 46 8.62 -2.12 -4.09
CA LEU A 46 9.47 -2.09 -2.89
C LEU A 46 9.92 -3.49 -2.45
N VAL A 47 9.03 -4.49 -2.55
CA VAL A 47 9.33 -5.86 -2.10
C VAL A 47 9.81 -6.78 -3.22
N GLY A 48 10.02 -6.25 -4.43
CA GLY A 48 10.46 -7.02 -5.58
C GLY A 48 9.46 -8.09 -6.04
N SER A 49 8.16 -7.90 -5.81
CA SER A 49 7.14 -8.89 -6.15
C SER A 49 6.85 -8.92 -7.66
N SER A 50 6.59 -10.10 -8.20
CA SER A 50 6.27 -10.27 -9.63
C SER A 50 4.95 -9.56 -10.02
N ASN A 51 4.83 -9.20 -11.30
CA ASN A 51 3.66 -8.48 -11.81
C ASN A 51 2.33 -9.23 -11.58
N ASP A 52 2.38 -10.56 -11.54
CA ASP A 52 1.21 -11.45 -11.44
C ASP A 52 0.81 -11.82 -10.00
N CYS A 53 1.49 -11.29 -8.97
CA CYS A 53 1.13 -11.56 -7.58
C CYS A 53 -0.21 -10.93 -7.18
N SER A 54 -1.01 -11.70 -6.44
CA SER A 54 -2.26 -11.27 -5.81
C SER A 54 -1.98 -10.25 -4.70
N GLN A 55 -3.00 -9.45 -4.34
CA GLN A 55 -2.84 -8.45 -3.29
C GLN A 55 -2.40 -9.07 -1.96
N LEU A 56 -2.87 -10.28 -1.62
CA LEU A 56 -2.52 -10.96 -0.38
C LEU A 56 -1.04 -11.37 -0.36
N GLU A 57 -0.53 -11.91 -1.47
CA GLU A 57 0.88 -12.26 -1.61
C GLU A 57 1.78 -11.02 -1.51
N VAL A 58 1.35 -9.89 -2.06
CA VAL A 58 2.07 -8.61 -1.89
C VAL A 58 2.11 -8.21 -0.42
N MET A 59 1.00 -8.33 0.32
CA MET A 59 1.01 -8.00 1.75
C MET A 59 1.92 -8.94 2.54
N GLN A 60 1.92 -10.23 2.22
CA GLN A 60 2.81 -11.20 2.86
C GLN A 60 4.28 -10.85 2.59
N ALA A 61 4.64 -10.57 1.33
CA ALA A 61 5.99 -10.16 0.96
C ALA A 61 6.42 -8.86 1.68
N VAL A 62 5.50 -7.91 1.91
CA VAL A 62 5.77 -6.71 2.71
C VAL A 62 6.07 -7.06 4.17
N ILE A 63 5.32 -7.98 4.77
CA ILE A 63 5.56 -8.43 6.15
C ILE A 63 6.93 -9.10 6.26
N ASP A 64 7.25 -10.00 5.33
CA ASP A 64 8.52 -10.73 5.30
C ASP A 64 9.70 -9.78 5.08
N TYR A 65 9.54 -8.78 4.19
CA TYR A 65 10.54 -7.75 3.96
C TYR A 65 10.79 -6.91 5.22
N ILE A 66 9.74 -6.45 5.90
CA ILE A 66 9.89 -5.73 7.18
C ILE A 66 10.60 -6.59 8.23
N ALA A 67 10.28 -7.89 8.31
CA ALA A 67 10.94 -8.80 9.23
C ALA A 67 12.43 -8.96 8.89
N SER A 68 12.78 -9.06 7.61
CA SER A 68 14.18 -9.13 7.17
C SER A 68 14.96 -7.85 7.49
N LEU A 69 14.36 -6.67 7.28
CA LEU A 69 14.98 -5.39 7.64
C LEU A 69 15.21 -5.26 9.15
N LYS A 70 14.24 -5.70 9.97
CA LYS A 70 14.40 -5.72 11.42
C LYS A 70 15.54 -6.63 11.85
N ARG A 71 15.64 -7.81 11.24
CA ARG A 71 16.72 -8.75 11.54
C ARG A 71 18.09 -8.17 11.15
N GLN A 72 18.22 -7.57 9.97
CA GLN A 72 19.45 -6.90 9.54
C GLN A 72 19.88 -5.82 10.54
N LEU A 73 18.95 -4.98 10.99
CA LEU A 73 19.27 -3.95 12.00
C LEU A 73 19.73 -4.53 13.34
N THR A 74 19.19 -5.69 13.75
CA THR A 74 19.63 -6.38 14.97
C THR A 74 20.99 -7.02 14.78
N GLU A 75 21.22 -7.71 13.66
CA GLU A 75 22.50 -8.33 13.33
C GLU A 75 23.62 -7.27 13.24
N ASP A 76 23.38 -6.16 12.55
CA ASP A 76 24.35 -5.06 12.44
C ASP A 76 24.70 -4.45 13.82
N TYR A 77 23.72 -4.34 14.72
CA TYR A 77 23.91 -3.83 16.08
C TYR A 77 24.68 -4.82 16.96
N ASP A 78 24.35 -6.10 16.88
CA ASP A 78 25.00 -7.14 17.67
C ASP A 78 26.44 -7.39 17.17
N GLU A 79 26.67 -7.36 15.86
CA GLU A 79 28.00 -7.56 15.26
C GLU A 79 28.93 -6.39 15.59
N THR A 80 28.45 -5.14 15.50
CA THR A 80 29.24 -3.96 15.89
C THR A 80 29.58 -3.93 17.37
N ASN A 81 28.64 -4.30 18.26
CA ASN A 81 28.92 -4.36 19.70
C ASN A 81 29.84 -5.52 20.08
N ASN A 82 29.68 -6.71 19.49
CA ASN A 82 30.56 -7.84 19.77
C ASN A 82 32.00 -7.56 19.35
N VAL A 83 32.21 -6.93 18.19
CA VAL A 83 33.54 -6.53 17.74
C VAL A 83 34.17 -5.52 18.71
N MET A 84 33.42 -4.48 19.12
CA MET A 84 33.92 -3.48 20.08
C MET A 84 34.24 -4.08 21.45
N GLU A 85 33.42 -4.98 21.98
CA GLU A 85 33.68 -5.63 23.28
C GLU A 85 34.91 -6.54 23.22
N THR A 86 35.12 -7.24 22.10
CA THR A 86 36.27 -8.14 21.91
C THR A 86 37.57 -7.34 21.81
N GLU A 87 37.59 -6.27 21.00
CA GLU A 87 38.75 -5.39 20.88
C GLU A 87 39.08 -4.68 22.20
N ALA A 88 38.07 -4.20 22.93
CA ALA A 88 38.25 -3.59 24.24
C ALA A 88 38.82 -4.60 25.26
N SER A 89 38.34 -5.85 25.24
CA SER A 89 38.84 -6.94 26.09
C SER A 89 40.31 -7.25 25.79
N ASP A 90 40.69 -7.31 24.52
CA ASP A 90 42.06 -7.63 24.12
C ASP A 90 43.04 -6.49 24.43
N LEU A 91 42.62 -5.23 24.24
CA LEU A 91 43.40 -4.07 24.69
C LEU A 91 43.58 -4.06 26.21
N ALA A 92 42.54 -4.40 26.97
CA ALA A 92 42.63 -4.49 28.43
C ALA A 92 43.63 -5.58 28.87
N LYS A 93 43.65 -6.74 28.20
CA LYS A 93 44.63 -7.81 28.46
C LYS A 93 46.06 -7.38 28.15
N ILE A 94 46.27 -6.66 27.03
CA ILE A 94 47.61 -6.15 26.65
C ILE A 94 48.12 -5.16 27.69
N LEU A 95 47.27 -4.20 28.12
CA LEU A 95 47.62 -3.24 29.16
C LEU A 95 47.93 -3.95 30.48
N ALA A 96 47.08 -4.88 30.93
CA ALA A 96 47.30 -5.63 32.16
C ALA A 96 48.62 -6.43 32.14
N SER A 97 49.00 -6.95 30.98
CA SER A 97 50.27 -7.69 30.81
C SER A 97 51.49 -6.78 30.75
N SER A 98 51.32 -5.48 30.49
CA SER A 98 52.42 -4.51 30.42
C SER A 98 52.87 -3.94 31.79
N PHE A 99 52.10 -4.20 32.85
CA PHE A 99 52.39 -3.75 34.22
C PHE A 99 52.91 -4.86 35.15
N ASN A 100 53.14 -6.07 34.62
CA ASN A 100 53.84 -7.19 35.27
C ASN A 100 55.22 -7.39 34.64
#